data_AF-A0A7C5NSQ9-F1
#
_entry.id   AF-A0A7C5NSQ9-F1
#
_cell.length_a   1.000
_cell.length_b   1.000
_cell.length_c   1.000
_cell.angle_alpha   90.00
_cell.angle_beta   90.00
_cell.angle_gamma   90.00
#
_symmetry.space_group_name_H-M   'P 1'
#
loop_
_entity.id
_entity.type
_entity.pdbx_description
1 polymer ?
#
loop_
_entity_poly.entity_id
_entity_poly.type
_entity_poly.pdbx_seq_one_letter_code
_entity_poly.pdbx_strand_id
1 'polypeptide(L)'
;MNNLKYFILYLVTAVVIAGCAKRATLSGGPKDTEPPKLLQNIKSSPNFQINFYPKTIKLYFDEWITLKNKNQILISPLMKNKPEINYRGKHITVEFNLKDTLKPNTTYIINFGNSIVDFTEGNPLKNFSYIFSTGDKIDSLSLSGIVRNAYDKKPVKGVKVMLYNEDRDSVVFNKLPYYFAETDDKGEFNISYMHEG
;
A
#
# COMPACT_ATOMS: atom_id res chain seq x y z
N MET A 1 -63.80 4.23 49.84
CA MET A 1 -63.13 5.31 49.07
C MET A 1 -61.61 5.09 48.88
N ASN A 2 -60.90 4.41 49.78
CA ASN A 2 -59.44 4.25 49.67
C ASN A 2 -59.00 3.22 48.61
N ASN A 3 -59.74 2.12 48.43
CA ASN A 3 -59.40 1.08 47.45
C ASN A 3 -59.44 1.57 46.00
N LEU A 4 -60.35 2.52 45.68
CA LEU A 4 -60.43 3.13 44.35
C LEU A 4 -59.22 4.05 44.08
N LYS A 5 -58.72 4.76 45.10
CA LYS A 5 -57.52 5.59 44.98
C LYS A 5 -56.27 4.75 44.74
N TYR A 6 -56.13 3.61 45.42
CA TYR A 6 -55.02 2.69 45.19
C TYR A 6 -55.09 2.05 43.80
N PHE A 7 -56.28 1.66 43.34
CA PHE A 7 -56.46 1.11 41.99
C PHE A 7 -56.05 2.12 40.90
N ILE A 8 -56.49 3.38 41.03
CA ILE A 8 -56.08 4.45 40.10
C ILE A 8 -54.57 4.69 40.16
N LEU A 9 -53.97 4.68 41.35
CA LEU A 9 -52.52 4.85 41.51
C LEU A 9 -51.74 3.71 40.83
N TYR A 10 -52.18 2.46 41.01
CA TYR A 10 -51.57 1.30 40.33
C TYR A 10 -51.74 1.36 38.82
N LEU A 11 -52.92 1.79 38.33
CA LEU A 11 -53.18 1.94 36.89
C LEU A 11 -52.29 3.02 36.27
N VAL A 12 -52.16 4.18 36.92
CA VAL A 12 -51.29 5.28 36.47
C VAL A 12 -49.83 4.83 36.47
N THR A 13 -49.39 4.13 37.52
CA THR A 13 -48.01 3.62 37.62
C THR A 13 -47.71 2.62 36.49
N ALA A 14 -48.66 1.72 36.20
CA ALA A 14 -48.54 0.74 35.11
C ALA A 14 -48.44 1.40 33.73
N VAL A 15 -49.15 2.50 33.49
CA VAL A 15 -49.09 3.26 32.23
C VAL A 15 -47.75 4.00 32.08
N VAL A 16 -47.18 4.54 33.16
CA VAL A 16 -45.88 5.25 33.12
C VAL A 16 -44.72 4.30 32.84
N ILE A 17 -44.73 3.08 33.38
CA ILE A 17 -43.67 2.08 33.11
C ILE A 17 -43.84 1.33 31.78
N ALA A 18 -44.98 1.49 31.09
CA ALA A 18 -45.21 0.91 29.76
C ALA A 18 -44.56 1.71 28.60
N GLY A 19 -43.67 2.66 28.91
CA GLY A 19 -42.86 3.38 27.92
C GLY A 19 -41.91 2.44 27.18
N CYS A 20 -42.30 2.00 25.98
CA CYS A 20 -41.46 1.25 25.07
C CYS A 20 -40.25 2.10 24.63
N ALA A 21 -39.03 1.67 24.96
CA ALA A 21 -37.82 2.23 24.37
C ALA A 21 -37.81 1.92 22.86
N LYS A 22 -38.02 2.96 22.04
CA LYS A 22 -37.95 2.83 20.58
C LYS A 22 -36.51 2.50 20.20
N ARG A 23 -36.28 1.29 19.66
CA ARG A 23 -35.00 0.92 19.04
C ARG A 23 -34.80 1.76 17.78
N ALA A 24 -34.24 2.95 17.94
CA ALA A 24 -33.71 3.70 16.81
C ALA A 24 -32.35 3.09 16.43
N THR A 25 -32.15 2.86 15.14
CA THR A 25 -30.80 2.56 14.64
C THR A 25 -29.93 3.78 14.87
N LEU A 26 -28.81 3.62 15.56
CA LEU A 26 -27.77 4.64 15.59
C LEU A 26 -27.33 4.84 14.14
N SER A 27 -27.61 6.01 13.56
CA SER A 27 -26.93 6.40 12.32
C SER A 27 -25.47 6.58 12.69
N GLY A 28 -24.58 5.80 12.09
CA GLY A 28 -23.14 5.98 12.27
C GLY A 28 -22.71 7.40 11.94
N GLY A 29 -21.49 7.74 12.36
CA GLY A 29 -20.84 8.98 11.92
C GLY A 29 -20.62 9.00 10.39
N PRO A 30 -20.14 10.13 9.85
CA PRO A 30 -19.73 10.19 8.46
C PRO A 30 -18.68 9.10 8.16
N LYS A 31 -18.75 8.53 6.96
CA LYS A 31 -17.81 7.54 6.48
C LYS A 31 -16.38 8.10 6.49
N ASP A 32 -15.41 7.31 6.95
CA ASP A 32 -14.01 7.67 6.84
C ASP A 32 -13.50 7.52 5.40
N THR A 33 -12.70 8.49 4.95
CA THR A 33 -12.12 8.55 3.61
C THR A 33 -10.61 8.71 3.62
N GLU A 34 -9.99 8.84 4.79
CA GLU A 34 -8.54 8.97 4.91
C GLU A 34 -7.84 7.60 4.76
N PRO A 35 -6.67 7.54 4.11
CA PRO A 35 -5.84 6.35 4.07
C PRO A 35 -4.93 6.26 5.31
N PRO A 36 -4.40 5.05 5.62
CA PRO A 36 -3.50 4.85 6.76
C PRO A 36 -2.19 5.63 6.58
N LYS A 37 -1.64 6.17 7.67
CA LYS A 37 -0.42 6.99 7.67
C LYS A 37 0.76 6.24 8.27
N LEU A 38 1.90 6.26 7.59
CA LEU A 38 3.14 5.64 8.07
C LEU A 38 3.73 6.43 9.25
N LEU A 39 3.99 5.74 10.36
CA LEU A 39 4.67 6.25 11.54
C LEU A 39 6.19 6.13 11.38
N GLN A 40 6.80 7.09 10.69
CA GLN A 40 8.23 7.07 10.35
C GLN A 40 9.17 7.10 11.57
N ASN A 41 8.79 7.81 12.64
CA ASN A 41 9.78 8.29 13.63
C ASN A 41 9.85 7.46 14.93
N ILE A 42 9.01 6.44 15.09
CA ILE A 42 8.84 5.76 16.39
C ILE A 42 9.11 4.25 16.30
N LYS A 43 8.74 3.60 15.19
CA LYS A 43 8.82 2.13 15.07
C LYS A 43 9.24 1.63 13.69
N SER A 44 9.05 2.44 12.64
CA SER A 44 9.33 2.02 11.27
C SER A 44 10.82 2.08 10.97
N SER A 45 11.28 1.18 10.11
CA SER A 45 12.57 1.32 9.44
C SER A 45 12.58 2.62 8.63
N PRO A 46 13.60 3.49 8.78
CA PRO A 46 13.69 4.73 8.02
C PRO A 46 13.62 4.47 6.51
N ASN A 47 12.99 5.37 5.75
CA ASN A 47 13.04 5.35 4.29
C ASN A 47 14.38 5.94 3.80
N PHE A 48 14.76 5.67 2.55
CA PHE A 48 16.01 6.15 1.93
C PHE A 48 17.28 5.75 2.69
N GLN A 49 17.34 4.52 3.20
CA GLN A 49 18.54 4.02 3.85
C GLN A 49 19.66 3.76 2.84
N ILE A 50 20.88 4.13 3.20
CA ILE A 50 22.12 3.74 2.51
C ILE A 50 22.82 2.62 3.29
N ASN A 51 23.79 1.96 2.66
CA ASN A 51 24.54 0.83 3.20
C ASN A 51 23.60 -0.24 3.80
N PHE A 52 22.52 -0.51 3.07
CA PHE A 52 21.52 -1.47 3.49
C PHE A 52 22.05 -2.89 3.29
N TYR A 53 22.14 -3.62 4.39
CA TYR A 53 22.42 -5.06 4.38
C TYR A 53 21.13 -5.81 4.70
N PRO A 54 20.92 -7.03 4.16
CA PRO A 54 19.69 -7.79 4.34
C PRO A 54 19.25 -7.83 5.80
N LYS A 55 18.16 -7.11 6.08
CA LYS A 55 17.54 -6.98 7.39
C LYS A 55 16.04 -6.85 7.19
N THR A 56 15.28 -7.21 8.21
CA THR A 56 13.84 -7.05 8.20
C THR A 56 13.46 -5.56 8.13
N ILE A 57 12.71 -5.16 7.12
CA ILE A 57 12.07 -3.83 7.07
C ILE A 57 10.75 -3.93 7.81
N LYS A 58 10.49 -3.02 8.75
CA LYS A 58 9.22 -2.91 9.45
C LYS A 58 8.58 -1.56 9.17
N LEU A 59 7.31 -1.55 8.79
CA LEU A 59 6.55 -0.34 8.49
C LEU A 59 5.31 -0.32 9.37
N TYR A 60 5.21 0.66 10.28
CA TYR A 60 4.10 0.79 11.22
C TYR A 60 3.18 1.93 10.80
N PHE A 61 1.88 1.71 10.96
CA PHE A 61 0.83 2.66 10.62
C PHE A 61 0.08 3.12 11.88
N ASP A 62 -0.60 4.26 11.78
CA ASP A 62 -1.45 4.82 12.83
C ASP A 62 -2.73 4.01 13.08
N GLU A 63 -3.18 3.24 12.08
CA GLU A 63 -4.36 2.39 12.15
C GLU A 63 -4.13 0.94 11.68
N TRP A 64 -5.17 0.11 11.78
CA TRP A 64 -5.10 -1.29 11.32
C TRP A 64 -5.16 -1.32 9.81
N ILE A 65 -4.28 -2.10 9.20
CA ILE A 65 -4.16 -2.19 7.74
C ILE A 65 -4.45 -3.60 7.25
N THR A 66 -4.81 -3.69 5.97
CA THR A 66 -4.88 -4.93 5.21
C THR A 66 -4.01 -4.81 3.98
N LEU A 67 -3.30 -5.87 3.63
CA LEU A 67 -2.52 -5.95 2.39
C LEU A 67 -3.36 -6.65 1.30
N LYS A 68 -4.00 -5.88 0.42
CA LYS A 68 -4.77 -6.38 -0.72
C LYS A 68 -3.89 -6.51 -1.97
N ASN A 69 -4.23 -7.43 -2.86
CA ASN A 69 -3.59 -7.60 -4.18
C ASN A 69 -2.05 -7.56 -4.11
N LYS A 70 -1.40 -8.45 -3.34
CA LYS A 70 0.07 -8.48 -3.19
C LYS A 70 0.84 -8.50 -4.52
N ASN A 71 0.21 -8.96 -5.61
CA ASN A 71 0.76 -8.94 -6.97
C ASN A 71 1.02 -7.52 -7.52
N GLN A 72 0.39 -6.49 -6.95
CA GLN A 72 0.65 -5.08 -7.27
C GLN A 72 1.88 -4.54 -6.54
N ILE A 73 2.46 -5.30 -5.61
CA ILE A 73 3.70 -4.92 -4.96
C ILE A 73 4.86 -5.28 -5.89
N LEU A 74 5.57 -4.26 -6.32
CA LEU A 74 6.62 -4.35 -7.30
C LEU A 74 7.94 -3.96 -6.66
N ILE A 75 9.00 -4.68 -7.03
CA ILE A 75 10.35 -4.41 -6.54
C ILE A 75 11.25 -4.19 -7.74
N SER A 76 11.94 -3.05 -7.74
CA SER A 76 12.85 -2.63 -8.80
C SER A 76 14.21 -2.26 -8.19
N PRO A 77 15.34 -2.77 -8.68
CA PRO A 77 15.47 -3.74 -9.76
C PRO A 77 14.82 -5.09 -9.46
N LEU A 78 14.49 -5.83 -10.53
CA LEU A 78 13.94 -7.18 -10.35
C LEU A 78 14.94 -8.09 -9.63
N MET A 79 14.44 -8.76 -8.60
CA MET A 79 15.17 -9.71 -7.78
C MET A 79 14.93 -11.14 -8.25
N LYS A 80 15.92 -12.01 -8.10
CA LYS A 80 15.80 -13.44 -8.43
C LYS A 80 14.76 -14.11 -7.52
N ASN A 81 14.89 -13.93 -6.20
CA ASN A 81 13.87 -14.30 -5.23
C ASN A 81 13.28 -13.04 -4.60
N LYS A 82 11.95 -12.95 -4.60
CA LYS A 82 11.24 -11.85 -3.95
C LYS A 82 11.32 -12.01 -2.43
N PRO A 83 11.46 -10.90 -1.66
CA PRO A 83 11.33 -10.96 -0.21
C PRO A 83 9.92 -11.35 0.19
N GLU A 84 9.79 -11.93 1.38
CA GLU A 84 8.50 -12.25 1.96
C GLU A 84 7.87 -10.98 2.54
N ILE A 85 6.64 -10.66 2.12
CA ILE A 85 5.91 -9.47 2.56
C ILE A 85 4.66 -9.91 3.31
N ASN A 86 4.69 -9.68 4.63
CA ASN A 86 3.61 -10.02 5.56
C ASN A 86 3.09 -8.79 6.27
N TYR A 87 1.88 -8.88 6.82
CA TYR A 87 1.29 -7.83 7.62
C TYR A 87 0.60 -8.41 8.85
N ARG A 88 0.58 -7.65 9.95
CA ARG A 88 -0.12 -8.01 11.18
C ARG A 88 -0.60 -6.76 11.91
N GLY A 89 -1.92 -6.60 12.06
CA GLY A 89 -2.51 -5.44 12.72
C GLY A 89 -2.09 -4.13 12.04
N LYS A 90 -1.31 -3.30 12.74
CA LYS A 90 -0.85 -1.98 12.26
C LYS A 90 0.53 -1.98 11.58
N HIS A 91 1.09 -3.13 11.18
CA HIS A 91 2.41 -3.13 10.56
C HIS A 91 2.61 -4.14 9.44
N ILE A 92 3.51 -3.78 8.53
CA ILE A 92 4.03 -4.61 7.44
C ILE A 92 5.48 -4.98 7.77
N THR A 93 5.83 -6.22 7.48
CA THR A 93 7.18 -6.76 7.61
C THR A 93 7.65 -7.25 6.24
N VAL A 94 8.82 -6.79 5.79
CA VAL A 94 9.48 -7.28 4.58
C VAL A 94 10.75 -8.00 4.98
N GLU A 95 10.82 -9.28 4.67
CA GLU A 95 11.91 -10.17 5.05
C GLU A 95 12.68 -10.63 3.81
N PHE A 96 13.96 -10.27 3.73
CA PHE A 96 14.83 -10.70 2.64
C PHE A 96 15.40 -12.08 2.94
N ASN A 97 15.47 -12.94 1.92
CA ASN A 97 16.07 -14.25 2.05
C ASN A 97 17.61 -14.11 2.15
N LEU A 98 18.20 -14.64 3.23
CA LEU A 98 19.65 -14.60 3.46
C LEU A 98 20.46 -15.33 2.38
N LYS A 99 19.86 -16.28 1.67
CA LYS A 99 20.51 -17.03 0.58
C LYS A 99 20.58 -16.25 -0.72
N ASP A 100 19.85 -15.14 -0.84
CA ASP A 100 19.78 -14.33 -2.04
C ASP A 100 20.38 -12.94 -1.79
N THR A 101 21.50 -12.67 -2.44
CA THR A 101 22.27 -11.45 -2.19
C THR A 101 21.66 -10.30 -3.00
N LEU A 102 21.32 -9.21 -2.31
CA LEU A 102 21.05 -7.93 -2.97
C LEU A 102 22.28 -7.52 -3.77
N LYS A 103 22.08 -6.92 -4.96
CA LYS A 103 23.20 -6.44 -5.76
C LYS A 103 23.95 -5.35 -4.99
N PRO A 104 25.29 -5.34 -5.00
CA PRO A 104 26.07 -4.28 -4.35
C PRO A 104 25.83 -2.94 -5.04
N ASN A 105 26.00 -1.83 -4.32
CA ASN A 105 25.90 -0.47 -4.83
C ASN A 105 24.64 -0.16 -5.64
N THR A 106 23.50 -0.76 -5.27
CA THR A 106 22.25 -0.69 -6.04
C THR A 106 21.13 -0.14 -5.19
N THR A 107 20.39 0.83 -5.73
CA THR A 107 19.14 1.31 -5.14
C THR A 107 17.97 0.40 -5.50
N TYR A 108 17.23 -0.02 -4.47
CA TYR A 108 16.00 -0.79 -4.57
C TYR A 108 14.81 0.04 -4.14
N ILE A 109 13.70 -0.15 -4.85
CA ILE A 109 12.40 0.45 -4.59
C ILE A 109 11.40 -0.70 -4.40
N ILE A 110 10.69 -0.69 -3.28
CA ILE A 110 9.51 -1.52 -3.05
C ILE A 110 8.29 -0.60 -3.22
N ASN A 111 7.62 -0.68 -4.36
CA ASN A 111 6.40 0.06 -4.64
C ASN A 111 5.19 -0.78 -4.25
N PHE A 112 4.39 -0.28 -3.32
CA PHE A 112 3.19 -0.99 -2.83
C PHE A 112 1.93 -0.69 -3.66
N GLY A 113 1.99 0.20 -4.64
CA GLY A 113 0.86 0.57 -5.48
C GLY A 113 -0.34 1.02 -4.63
N ASN A 114 -1.43 0.26 -4.71
CA ASN A 114 -2.64 0.43 -3.91
C ASN A 114 -2.88 -0.75 -2.94
N SER A 115 -1.85 -1.54 -2.64
CA SER A 115 -1.98 -2.76 -1.86
C SER A 115 -2.21 -2.51 -0.37
N ILE A 116 -1.76 -1.38 0.16
CA ILE A 116 -1.95 -1.03 1.58
C ILE A 116 -3.28 -0.30 1.70
N VAL A 117 -4.24 -0.88 2.41
CA VAL A 117 -5.54 -0.25 2.68
C VAL A 117 -5.81 -0.23 4.17
N ASP A 118 -6.61 0.72 4.66
CA ASP A 118 -7.13 0.60 6.02
C ASP A 118 -8.06 -0.62 6.15
N PHE A 119 -8.23 -1.08 7.39
CA PHE A 119 -9.02 -2.26 7.69
C PHE A 119 -10.54 -2.03 7.64
N THR A 120 -11.01 -0.80 7.88
CA THR A 120 -12.42 -0.49 8.13
C THR A 120 -13.17 -0.16 6.84
N GLU A 121 -12.72 0.87 6.11
CA GLU A 121 -13.34 1.41 4.90
C GLU A 121 -12.61 1.01 3.61
N GLY A 122 -11.35 0.56 3.73
CA GLY A 122 -10.57 0.04 2.62
C GLY A 122 -9.98 1.12 1.69
N ASN A 123 -9.81 2.33 2.19
CA ASN A 123 -9.11 3.45 1.59
C ASN A 123 -7.64 3.08 1.32
N PRO A 124 -7.18 3.10 0.05
CA PRO A 124 -5.81 2.74 -0.28
C PRO A 124 -4.82 3.88 -0.01
N LEU A 125 -3.69 3.53 0.60
CA LEU A 125 -2.51 4.37 0.64
C LEU A 125 -1.82 4.31 -0.73
N LYS A 126 -2.13 5.29 -1.58
CA LYS A 126 -1.64 5.37 -2.95
C LYS A 126 -0.17 5.79 -3.01
N ASN A 127 0.53 5.31 -4.03
CA ASN A 127 1.89 5.73 -4.41
C ASN A 127 2.95 5.56 -3.30
N PHE A 128 2.69 4.70 -2.32
CA PHE A 128 3.66 4.44 -1.27
C PHE A 128 4.81 3.57 -1.77
N SER A 129 6.03 4.07 -1.62
CA SER A 129 7.26 3.36 -1.98
C SER A 129 8.28 3.43 -0.84
N TYR A 130 8.96 2.31 -0.63
CA TYR A 130 10.10 2.21 0.28
C TYR A 130 11.39 2.06 -0.53
N ILE A 131 12.34 2.98 -0.34
CA ILE A 131 13.57 3.10 -1.10
C ILE A 131 14.76 2.85 -0.17
N PHE A 132 15.72 2.06 -0.63
CA PHE A 132 16.99 1.84 0.07
C PHE A 132 18.10 1.52 -0.93
N SER A 133 19.36 1.71 -0.55
CA SER A 133 20.53 1.34 -1.35
C SER A 133 21.45 0.45 -0.55
N THR A 134 22.02 -0.56 -1.21
CA THR A 134 23.11 -1.38 -0.66
C THR A 134 24.45 -0.67 -0.68
N GLY A 135 24.58 0.43 -1.44
CA GLY A 135 25.75 1.30 -1.47
C GLY A 135 25.63 2.51 -0.56
N ASP A 136 26.59 3.42 -0.65
CA ASP A 136 26.69 4.64 0.16
C ASP A 136 25.83 5.81 -0.33
N LYS A 137 25.16 5.65 -1.48
CA LYS A 137 24.27 6.66 -2.08
C LYS A 137 22.98 6.06 -2.58
N ILE A 138 21.96 6.91 -2.70
CA ILE A 138 20.73 6.63 -3.46
C ILE A 138 20.97 7.07 -4.90
N ASP A 139 20.72 6.18 -5.86
CA ASP A 139 20.84 6.47 -7.28
C ASP A 139 19.80 7.52 -7.69
N SER A 140 20.15 8.44 -8.59
CA SER A 140 19.27 9.58 -8.94
C SER A 140 18.72 9.53 -10.36
N LEU A 141 19.23 8.64 -11.22
CA LEU A 141 18.85 8.59 -12.62
C LEU A 141 17.36 8.22 -12.75
N SER A 142 16.67 8.92 -13.64
CA SER A 142 15.26 8.69 -13.93
C SER A 142 14.99 8.71 -15.43
N LEU A 143 13.97 7.96 -15.83
CA LEU A 143 13.43 7.93 -17.19
C LEU A 143 11.91 8.06 -17.11
N SER A 144 11.36 9.04 -17.79
CA SER A 144 9.93 9.28 -17.86
C SER A 144 9.48 9.52 -19.30
N GLY A 145 8.20 9.32 -19.56
CA GLY A 145 7.63 9.53 -20.88
C GLY A 145 6.14 9.24 -20.94
N ILE A 146 5.56 9.33 -22.14
CA ILE A 146 4.14 9.08 -22.39
C ILE A 146 4.01 7.99 -23.46
N VAL A 147 3.27 6.93 -23.15
CA VAL A 147 2.92 5.88 -24.10
C VAL A 147 1.59 6.22 -24.77
N ARG A 148 1.63 6.29 -26.10
CA ARG A 148 0.45 6.51 -26.94
C ARG A 148 0.29 5.34 -27.91
N ASN A 149 -0.96 4.97 -28.18
CA ASN A 149 -1.27 3.99 -29.19
C ASN A 149 -0.87 4.52 -30.57
N ALA A 150 -0.20 3.68 -31.36
CA ALA A 150 0.34 4.10 -32.65
C ALA A 150 -0.74 4.48 -33.68
N TYR A 151 -1.93 3.87 -33.60
CA TYR A 151 -3.02 4.05 -34.54
C TYR A 151 -3.84 5.32 -34.26
N ASP A 152 -4.31 5.52 -33.03
CA ASP A 152 -5.21 6.63 -32.68
C ASP A 152 -4.54 7.77 -31.90
N LYS A 153 -3.24 7.62 -31.58
CA LYS A 153 -2.43 8.56 -30.80
C LYS A 153 -2.95 8.86 -29.39
N LYS A 154 -3.89 8.07 -28.88
CA LYS A 154 -4.42 8.25 -27.53
C LYS A 154 -3.47 7.65 -26.49
N PRO A 155 -3.42 8.23 -25.27
CA PRO A 155 -2.68 7.63 -24.18
C PRO A 155 -3.19 6.23 -23.83
N VAL A 156 -2.27 5.36 -23.39
CA VAL A 156 -2.61 3.98 -23.03
C VAL A 156 -2.29 3.75 -21.55
N LYS A 157 -3.31 3.41 -20.77
CA LYS A 157 -3.19 3.05 -19.36
C LYS A 157 -2.76 1.60 -19.19
N GLY A 158 -1.98 1.31 -18.14
CA GLY A 158 -1.69 -0.05 -17.70
C GLY A 158 -0.67 -0.79 -18.57
N VAL A 159 0.07 -0.08 -19.43
CA VAL A 159 1.13 -0.65 -20.26
C VAL A 159 2.41 -0.71 -19.45
N LYS A 160 3.11 -1.84 -19.50
CA LYS A 160 4.41 -2.00 -18.87
C LYS A 160 5.52 -1.48 -19.78
N VAL A 161 6.27 -0.50 -19.32
CA VAL A 161 7.52 -0.04 -19.92
C VAL A 161 8.67 -0.77 -19.23
N MET A 162 9.49 -1.47 -20.00
CA MET A 162 10.51 -2.39 -19.49
C MET A 162 11.90 -1.99 -20.01
N LEU A 163 12.88 -1.92 -19.11
CA LEU A 163 14.27 -1.58 -19.42
C LEU A 163 15.15 -2.82 -19.28
N TYR A 164 15.87 -3.13 -20.34
CA TYR A 164 16.84 -4.23 -20.41
C TYR A 164 18.23 -3.66 -20.64
N ASN A 165 19.25 -4.38 -20.17
CA ASN A 165 20.65 -4.05 -20.37
C ASN A 165 21.25 -4.87 -21.53
N GLU A 166 20.44 -5.21 -22.52
CA GLU A 166 20.81 -6.10 -23.63
C GLU A 166 19.99 -5.76 -24.88
N ASP A 167 20.67 -5.70 -26.03
CA ASP A 167 20.10 -5.19 -27.28
C ASP A 167 19.50 -6.28 -28.18
N ARG A 168 19.34 -7.51 -27.67
CA ARG A 168 18.74 -8.61 -28.44
C ARG A 168 17.22 -8.48 -28.44
N ASP A 169 16.59 -8.45 -29.62
CA ASP A 169 15.13 -8.37 -29.77
C ASP A 169 14.35 -9.42 -28.97
N SER A 170 14.92 -10.62 -28.83
CA SER A 170 14.29 -11.74 -28.11
C SER A 170 14.43 -11.65 -26.58
N VAL A 171 15.09 -10.62 -26.03
CA VAL A 171 15.37 -10.50 -24.58
C VAL A 171 14.07 -10.49 -23.76
N VAL A 172 13.02 -9.85 -24.27
CA VAL A 172 11.72 -9.70 -23.60
C VAL A 172 11.05 -11.05 -23.31
N PHE A 173 11.35 -12.08 -24.12
CA PHE A 173 10.77 -13.42 -23.95
C PHE A 173 11.59 -14.33 -23.03
N ASN A 174 12.88 -14.03 -22.88
CA ASN A 174 13.85 -14.93 -22.25
C ASN A 174 14.35 -14.44 -20.89
N LYS A 175 14.21 -13.14 -20.61
CA LYS A 175 14.72 -12.51 -19.39
C LYS A 175 13.69 -11.55 -18.81
N LEU A 176 13.78 -11.40 -17.50
CA LEU A 176 13.07 -10.35 -16.79
C LEU A 176 13.79 -9.00 -16.98
N PRO A 177 13.05 -7.88 -17.07
CA PRO A 177 13.66 -6.57 -17.21
C PRO A 177 14.43 -6.17 -15.96
N TYR A 178 15.38 -5.25 -16.12
CA TYR A 178 16.11 -4.72 -14.97
C TYR A 178 15.24 -3.73 -14.18
N TYR A 179 14.58 -2.82 -14.89
CA TYR A 179 13.61 -1.87 -14.36
C TYR A 179 12.32 -1.93 -15.17
N PHE A 180 11.21 -1.57 -14.55
CA PHE A 180 9.95 -1.40 -15.26
C PHE A 180 9.06 -0.37 -14.55
N ALA A 181 8.12 0.20 -15.31
CA ALA A 181 7.03 1.02 -14.82
C ALA A 181 5.72 0.63 -15.52
N GLU A 182 4.60 1.01 -14.94
CA GLU A 182 3.28 0.90 -15.55
C GLU A 182 2.71 2.29 -15.81
N THR A 183 2.07 2.47 -16.95
CA THR A 183 1.51 3.77 -17.35
C THR A 183 0.20 4.09 -16.62
N ASP A 184 0.02 5.36 -16.28
CA ASP A 184 -1.20 5.86 -15.65
C ASP A 184 -2.34 6.14 -16.65
N ASP A 185 -3.43 6.75 -16.17
CA ASP A 185 -4.60 7.14 -17.00
C ASP A 185 -4.26 8.10 -18.15
N LYS A 186 -3.14 8.83 -18.05
CA LYS A 186 -2.62 9.74 -19.08
C LYS A 186 -1.52 9.12 -19.93
N GLY A 187 -1.28 7.81 -19.78
CA GLY A 187 -0.20 7.10 -20.45
C GLY A 187 1.20 7.48 -19.94
N GLU A 188 1.30 8.25 -18.86
CA GLU A 188 2.58 8.69 -18.29
C GLU A 188 3.23 7.54 -17.52
N PHE A 189 4.54 7.39 -17.68
CA PHE A 189 5.35 6.48 -16.87
C PHE A 189 6.57 7.20 -16.31
N ASN A 190 7.06 6.70 -15.18
CA ASN A 190 8.30 7.16 -14.56
C ASN A 190 9.02 5.99 -13.90
N ILE A 191 10.29 5.80 -14.28
CA ILE A 191 11.23 4.88 -13.67
C ILE A 191 12.27 5.75 -12.98
N SER A 192 12.36 5.66 -11.67
CA SER A 192 13.28 6.47 -10.87
C SER A 192 14.33 5.62 -10.17
N TYR A 193 15.35 6.29 -9.66
CA TYR A 193 16.43 5.70 -8.86
C TYR A 193 17.14 4.54 -9.57
N MET A 194 17.42 4.74 -10.86
CA MET A 194 18.16 3.76 -11.66
C MET A 194 19.66 3.91 -11.41
N HIS A 195 20.34 2.78 -11.29
CA HIS A 195 21.79 2.74 -11.20
C HIS A 195 22.41 3.08 -12.56
N GLU A 196 23.47 3.88 -12.54
CA GLU A 196 24.29 4.15 -13.72
C GLU A 196 25.10 2.89 -14.04
N GLY A 197 24.99 2.39 -15.28
CA GLY A 197 25.44 1.06 -15.70
C GLY A 197 26.93 0.79 -15.54
#